data_AF-A0A2T8HYT2-F1
#
_entry.id   AF-A0A2T8HYT2-F1
#
_cell.length_a   1.000
_cell.length_b   1.000
_cell.length_c   1.000
_cell.angle_alpha   90.00
_cell.angle_beta   90.00
_cell.angle_gamma   90.00
#
_symmetry.space_group_name_H-M   'P 1'
#
loop_
_entity.id
_entity.type
_entity.pdbx_description
1 polymer ?
#
loop_
_entity_poly.entity_id
_entity_poly.type
_entity_poly.pdbx_seq_one_letter_code
_entity_poly.pdbx_strand_id
1 'polypeptide(L)'
;MKILHLPLLMLLAACASGQPARTPAPQDRIAAECALLDQAAAQMGAAGQPADDGLTEGCPGTTATDSRPLSQQSAATRAAVAAALPAGVEAGSRAELVFRRMITRGVPLSMASALTSSEAFAAASR
;
A
#
# COMPACT_ATOMS: atom_id res chain seq x y z
N MET A 1 69.70 0.90 8.99
CA MET A 1 69.45 0.40 7.62
C MET A 1 67.97 0.60 7.32
N LYS A 2 67.66 1.34 6.23
CA LYS A 2 66.30 1.66 5.77
C LYS A 2 65.68 0.42 5.13
N ILE A 3 64.45 0.09 5.48
CA ILE A 3 63.57 -0.74 4.65
C ILE A 3 62.28 0.07 4.45
N LEU A 4 62.13 0.60 3.24
CA LEU A 4 60.86 1.02 2.66
C LEU A 4 60.05 -0.24 2.27
N HIS A 5 58.73 -0.12 2.30
CA HIS A 5 57.70 -0.71 1.41
C HIS A 5 56.45 -0.99 2.25
N LEU A 6 55.20 -0.80 1.83
CA LEU A 6 54.51 -0.12 0.74
C LEU A 6 53.03 -0.42 1.12
N PRO A 7 52.11 0.55 1.28
CA PRO A 7 50.76 0.24 1.74
C PRO A 7 50.01 -0.49 0.63
N LEU A 8 49.75 -1.77 0.83
CA LEU A 8 48.90 -2.57 -0.07
C LEU A 8 47.45 -2.11 0.11
N LEU A 9 47.06 -1.10 -0.67
CA LEU A 9 45.66 -0.73 -0.89
C LEU A 9 44.92 -1.94 -1.50
N MET A 10 44.21 -2.69 -0.66
CA MET A 10 43.13 -3.54 -1.15
C MET A 10 41.91 -2.67 -1.48
N LEU A 11 41.83 -2.24 -2.74
CA LEU A 11 40.60 -1.77 -3.35
C LEU A 11 39.65 -2.97 -3.53
N LEU A 12 38.80 -3.21 -2.52
CA LEU A 12 37.63 -4.06 -2.68
C LEU A 12 36.63 -3.33 -3.59
N ALA A 13 36.65 -3.71 -4.87
CA ALA A 13 35.62 -3.37 -5.84
C ALA A 13 34.27 -3.93 -5.34
N ALA A 14 33.45 -3.06 -4.76
CA ALA A 14 32.06 -3.38 -4.45
C ALA A 14 31.27 -3.41 -5.77
N CYS A 15 31.26 -4.57 -6.42
CA CYS A 15 30.21 -4.90 -7.39
C CYS A 15 28.90 -5.07 -6.62
N ALA A 16 28.20 -3.97 -6.37
CA ALA A 16 26.78 -4.00 -6.05
C ALA A 16 26.03 -4.40 -7.33
N SER A 17 26.02 -5.69 -7.63
CA SER A 17 25.13 -6.26 -8.63
C SER A 17 23.71 -5.96 -8.18
N GLY A 18 23.06 -5.01 -8.86
CA GLY A 18 21.66 -4.69 -8.68
C GLY A 18 20.83 -5.95 -8.85
N GLN A 19 20.45 -6.57 -7.74
CA GLN A 19 19.52 -7.67 -7.74
C GLN A 19 18.20 -7.14 -8.32
N PRO A 20 17.63 -7.75 -9.36
CA PRO A 20 16.31 -7.34 -9.83
C PRO A 20 15.34 -7.40 -8.65
N ALA A 21 14.61 -6.32 -8.42
CA ALA A 21 13.65 -6.23 -7.33
C ALA A 21 12.70 -7.43 -7.44
N ARG A 22 12.66 -8.29 -6.41
CA ARG A 22 11.73 -9.43 -6.41
C ARG A 22 10.31 -8.88 -6.38
N THR A 23 9.51 -9.26 -7.37
CA THR A 23 8.07 -9.09 -7.31
C THR A 23 7.53 -9.91 -6.14
N PRO A 24 6.83 -9.30 -5.16
CA PRO A 24 6.26 -10.03 -4.03
C PRO A 24 5.25 -11.07 -4.50
N ALA A 25 5.13 -12.18 -3.77
CA ALA A 25 4.17 -13.22 -4.10
C ALA A 25 2.73 -12.69 -3.97
N PRO A 26 1.75 -13.25 -4.70
CA PRO A 26 0.36 -12.79 -4.62
C PRO A 26 -0.22 -12.78 -3.20
N GLN A 27 0.13 -13.78 -2.36
CA GLN A 27 -0.29 -13.82 -0.97
C GLN A 27 0.28 -12.65 -0.15
N ASP A 28 1.55 -12.31 -0.33
CA ASP A 28 2.21 -11.20 0.38
C ASP A 28 1.55 -9.86 0.05
N ARG A 29 1.12 -9.71 -1.20
CA ARG A 29 0.40 -8.51 -1.67
C ARG A 29 -0.97 -8.35 -1.01
N ILE A 30 -1.72 -9.45 -0.89
CA ILE A 30 -3.02 -9.44 -0.22
C ILE A 30 -2.82 -9.10 1.27
N ALA A 31 -1.84 -9.73 1.92
CA ALA A 31 -1.55 -9.44 3.32
C ALA A 31 -1.17 -7.97 3.56
N ALA A 32 -0.36 -7.38 2.68
CA ALA A 32 0.02 -5.97 2.75
C ALA A 32 -1.17 -5.02 2.53
N GLU A 33 -2.04 -5.33 1.56
CA GLU A 33 -3.28 -4.58 1.32
C GLU A 33 -4.23 -4.66 2.54
N CYS A 34 -4.34 -5.83 3.17
CA CYS A 34 -5.14 -6.02 4.38
C CYS A 34 -4.60 -5.24 5.57
N ALA A 35 -3.29 -5.25 5.79
CA ALA A 35 -2.67 -4.45 6.85
C ALA A 35 -2.90 -2.93 6.65
N LEU A 36 -2.88 -2.47 5.40
CA LEU A 36 -3.25 -1.09 5.07
C LEU A 36 -4.72 -0.79 5.40
N LEU A 37 -5.64 -1.72 5.12
CA LEU A 37 -7.06 -1.56 5.41
C LEU A 37 -7.35 -1.59 6.91
N ASP A 38 -6.61 -2.39 7.68
CA ASP A 38 -6.68 -2.38 9.15
C ASP A 38 -6.19 -1.03 9.71
N GLN A 39 -5.11 -0.48 9.15
CA GLN A 39 -4.65 0.86 9.50
C GLN A 39 -5.70 1.92 9.17
N ALA A 40 -6.37 1.82 8.02
CA ALA A 40 -7.47 2.71 7.65
C ALA A 40 -8.64 2.59 8.65
N ALA A 41 -9.04 1.37 9.00
CA ALA A 41 -10.10 1.10 9.96
C ALA A 41 -9.80 1.72 11.34
N ALA A 42 -8.56 1.60 11.81
CA ALA A 42 -8.13 2.19 13.06
C ALA A 42 -8.19 3.73 13.04
N GLN A 43 -7.75 4.35 11.95
CA GLN A 43 -7.82 5.82 11.79
C GLN A 43 -9.26 6.32 11.68
N MET A 44 -10.11 5.59 10.95
CA MET A 44 -11.55 5.82 10.84
C MET A 44 -12.23 5.78 12.22
N GLY A 45 -11.97 4.73 12.99
CA GLY A 45 -12.45 4.60 14.37
C GLY A 45 -11.98 5.74 15.28
N ALA A 46 -10.70 6.11 15.21
CA ALA A 46 -10.14 7.23 15.97
C ALA A 46 -10.75 8.59 15.58
N ALA A 47 -11.20 8.75 14.33
CA ALA A 47 -11.89 9.93 13.83
C ALA A 47 -13.40 9.94 14.14
N GLY A 48 -13.92 8.93 14.85
CA GLY A 48 -15.36 8.81 15.16
C GLY A 48 -16.22 8.42 13.97
N GLN A 49 -15.62 7.88 12.91
CA GLN A 49 -16.30 7.39 11.71
C GLN A 49 -16.00 5.90 11.58
N PRO A 50 -16.78 5.00 12.20
CA PRO A 50 -16.49 3.57 12.13
C PRO A 50 -16.45 3.10 10.67
N ALA A 51 -15.53 2.17 10.39
CA ALA A 51 -15.44 1.54 9.07
C ALA A 51 -16.69 0.71 8.75
N ASP A 52 -17.06 0.68 7.47
CA ASP A 52 -18.07 -0.24 6.97
C ASP A 52 -17.62 -1.70 7.14
N ASP A 53 -18.56 -2.62 7.36
CA ASP A 53 -18.28 -4.05 7.57
C ASP A 53 -17.48 -4.67 6.41
N GLY A 54 -17.62 -4.15 5.19
CA GLY A 54 -16.94 -4.63 3.99
C GLY A 54 -15.48 -4.19 3.86
N LEU A 55 -14.95 -3.35 4.77
CA LEU A 55 -13.62 -2.76 4.60
C LEU A 55 -12.52 -3.83 4.47
N THR A 56 -12.61 -4.91 5.24
CA THR A 56 -11.64 -6.01 5.25
C THR A 56 -12.09 -7.22 4.43
N GLU A 57 -13.19 -7.13 3.65
CA GLU A 57 -13.70 -8.26 2.87
C GLU A 57 -12.60 -8.87 1.96
N GLY A 58 -12.50 -10.20 1.97
CA GLY A 58 -11.48 -10.92 1.21
C GLY A 58 -10.08 -10.95 1.84
N CYS A 59 -9.89 -10.35 3.02
CA CYS A 59 -8.67 -10.53 3.80
C CYS A 59 -8.59 -11.93 4.43
N PRO A 60 -7.39 -12.53 4.57
CA PRO A 60 -7.25 -13.83 5.20
C PRO A 60 -7.80 -13.82 6.65
N GLY A 61 -8.65 -14.78 6.98
CA GLY A 61 -9.20 -14.94 8.33
C GLY A 61 -10.36 -14.01 8.69
N THR A 62 -10.82 -13.14 7.77
CA THR A 62 -12.03 -12.35 7.97
C THR A 62 -13.27 -13.06 7.44
N THR A 63 -14.41 -12.85 8.11
CA THR A 63 -15.75 -13.19 7.58
C THR A 63 -16.55 -11.94 7.21
N ALA A 64 -15.86 -10.80 7.10
CA ALA A 64 -16.43 -9.53 6.66
C ALA A 64 -17.07 -9.67 5.27
N THR A 65 -18.25 -9.09 5.13
CA THR A 65 -18.98 -8.97 3.87
C THR A 65 -19.53 -7.55 3.81
N ASP A 66 -19.38 -6.88 2.67
CA ASP A 66 -19.96 -5.56 2.45
C ASP A 66 -21.49 -5.61 2.53
N SER A 67 -22.02 -5.16 3.68
CA SER A 67 -23.45 -5.10 4.00
C SER A 67 -24.12 -3.83 3.48
N ARG A 68 -23.37 -2.90 2.86
CA ARG A 68 -23.94 -1.64 2.40
C ARG A 68 -24.95 -1.86 1.27
N PRO A 69 -25.98 -1.02 1.17
CA PRO A 69 -26.88 -1.02 0.02
C PRO A 69 -26.10 -0.86 -1.30
N LEU A 70 -26.56 -1.54 -2.36
CA LEU A 70 -25.95 -1.46 -3.70
C LEU A 70 -25.78 -0.02 -4.20
N SER A 71 -26.68 0.88 -3.83
CA SER A 71 -26.59 2.31 -4.17
C SER A 71 -25.35 2.98 -3.57
N GLN A 72 -24.98 2.62 -2.33
CA GLN A 72 -23.77 3.11 -1.66
C GLN A 72 -22.51 2.49 -2.25
N GLN A 73 -22.51 1.17 -2.50
CA GLN A 73 -21.38 0.50 -3.17
C GLN A 73 -21.12 1.10 -4.57
N SER A 74 -22.19 1.37 -5.32
CA SER A 74 -22.12 2.03 -6.62
C SER A 74 -21.61 3.47 -6.51
N ALA A 75 -22.01 4.21 -5.47
CA ALA A 75 -21.51 5.56 -5.23
C ALA A 75 -20.02 5.56 -4.87
N ALA A 76 -19.58 4.63 -4.01
CA ALA A 76 -18.17 4.44 -3.66
C ALA A 76 -17.33 4.09 -4.88
N THR A 77 -17.83 3.20 -5.76
CA THR A 77 -17.14 2.86 -7.02
C THR A 77 -17.03 4.08 -7.93
N ARG A 78 -18.08 4.88 -8.10
CA ARG A 78 -18.03 6.13 -8.88
C ARG A 78 -17.05 7.13 -8.28
N ALA A 79 -17.06 7.29 -6.96
CA ALA A 79 -16.12 8.16 -6.27
C ALA A 79 -14.67 7.69 -6.45
N ALA A 80 -14.42 6.38 -6.33
CA ALA A 80 -13.12 5.79 -6.56
C ALA A 80 -12.62 6.03 -7.99
N VAL A 81 -13.49 5.91 -9.01
CA VAL A 81 -13.14 6.19 -10.42
C VAL A 81 -12.90 7.67 -10.68
N ALA A 82 -13.71 8.55 -10.08
CA ALA A 82 -13.59 10.00 -10.27
C ALA A 82 -12.46 10.65 -9.44
N ALA A 83 -11.92 9.94 -8.44
CA ALA A 83 -10.85 10.43 -7.59
C ALA A 83 -9.60 10.80 -8.40
N ALA A 84 -9.11 12.02 -8.18
CA ALA A 84 -7.80 12.42 -8.67
C ALA A 84 -6.72 11.57 -7.99
N LEU A 85 -5.73 11.12 -8.76
CA LEU A 85 -4.61 10.36 -8.21
C LEU A 85 -3.73 11.28 -7.34
N PRO A 86 -3.38 10.86 -6.11
CA PRO A 86 -2.42 11.58 -5.29
C PRO A 86 -1.04 11.66 -5.95
N ALA A 87 -0.25 12.67 -5.59
CA ALA A 87 1.11 12.78 -6.07
C ALA A 87 1.92 11.52 -5.76
N GLY A 88 2.66 11.00 -6.75
CA GLY A 88 3.43 9.76 -6.63
C GLY A 88 2.64 8.48 -6.89
N VAL A 89 1.32 8.55 -7.13
CA VAL A 89 0.52 7.42 -7.60
C VAL A 89 0.39 7.51 -9.12
N GLU A 90 1.01 6.57 -9.83
CA GLU A 90 0.99 6.51 -11.29
C GLU A 90 -0.28 5.82 -11.82
N ALA A 91 -0.82 6.31 -12.93
CA ALA A 91 -1.93 5.67 -13.62
C ALA A 91 -1.51 4.32 -14.24
N GLY A 92 -2.40 3.33 -14.21
CA GLY A 92 -2.15 1.94 -14.60
C GLY A 92 -1.36 1.12 -13.57
N SER A 93 -0.93 1.72 -12.46
CA SER A 93 -0.07 1.05 -11.48
C SER A 93 -0.87 0.24 -10.45
N ARG A 94 -0.16 -0.64 -9.72
CA ARG A 94 -0.74 -1.29 -8.54
C ARG A 94 -1.09 -0.29 -7.44
N ALA A 95 -0.34 0.80 -7.29
CA ALA A 95 -0.63 1.86 -6.34
C ALA A 95 -1.99 2.51 -6.62
N GLU A 96 -2.32 2.76 -7.89
CA GLU A 96 -3.65 3.24 -8.28
C GLU A 96 -4.74 2.24 -7.89
N LEU A 97 -4.53 0.96 -8.18
CA LEU A 97 -5.51 -0.08 -7.84
C LEU A 97 -5.76 -0.16 -6.33
N VAL A 98 -4.71 -0.11 -5.51
CA VAL A 98 -4.82 -0.09 -4.04
C VAL A 98 -5.54 1.17 -3.56
N PHE A 99 -5.17 2.34 -4.10
CA PHE A 99 -5.81 3.62 -3.78
C PHE A 99 -7.32 3.61 -4.08
N ARG A 100 -7.71 3.17 -5.28
CA ARG A 100 -9.13 3.09 -5.66
C ARG A 100 -9.88 2.06 -4.84
N ARG A 101 -9.26 0.91 -4.51
CA ARG A 101 -9.88 -0.11 -3.66
C ARG A 101 -10.16 0.36 -2.24
N MET A 102 -9.28 1.16 -1.63
CA MET A 102 -9.57 1.79 -0.34
C MET A 102 -10.89 2.56 -0.40
N ILE A 103 -11.08 3.40 -1.43
CA ILE A 103 -12.28 4.22 -1.59
C ILE A 103 -13.52 3.34 -1.86
N THR A 104 -13.41 2.37 -2.77
CA THR A 104 -14.53 1.44 -3.04
C THR A 104 -14.96 0.69 -1.78
N ARG A 105 -14.02 0.37 -0.89
CA ARG A 105 -14.26 -0.31 0.39
C ARG A 105 -14.70 0.62 1.54
N GLY A 106 -14.97 1.89 1.25
CA GLY A 106 -15.54 2.83 2.23
C GLY A 106 -14.55 3.73 2.94
N VAL A 107 -13.25 3.67 2.62
CA VAL A 107 -12.30 4.66 3.15
C VAL A 107 -12.59 6.03 2.54
N PRO A 108 -12.79 7.09 3.36
CA PRO A 108 -13.02 8.43 2.84
C PRO A 108 -11.86 8.90 1.96
N LEU A 109 -12.15 9.62 0.87
CA LEU A 109 -11.15 10.05 -0.11
C LEU A 109 -9.96 10.82 0.51
N SER A 110 -10.23 11.71 1.46
CA SER A 110 -9.20 12.47 2.16
C SER A 110 -8.25 11.56 2.95
N MET A 111 -8.78 10.53 3.60
CA MET A 111 -8.01 9.56 4.35
C MET A 111 -7.24 8.61 3.42
N ALA A 112 -7.88 8.12 2.36
CA ALA A 112 -7.22 7.31 1.34
C ALA A 112 -6.03 8.07 0.72
N SER A 113 -6.18 9.38 0.50
CA SER A 113 -5.11 10.24 -0.02
C SER A 113 -4.00 10.46 1.01
N ALA A 114 -4.34 10.63 2.30
CA ALA A 114 -3.33 10.74 3.36
C ALA A 114 -2.54 9.43 3.54
N LEU A 115 -3.20 8.28 3.37
CA LEU A 115 -2.57 6.97 3.50
C LEU A 115 -1.56 6.67 2.40
N THR A 116 -1.58 7.35 1.26
CA THR A 116 -0.62 7.07 0.17
C THR A 116 0.83 7.39 0.53
N SER A 117 1.06 8.20 1.56
CA SER A 117 2.40 8.46 2.10
C SER A 117 2.85 7.47 3.19
N SER A 118 2.03 6.46 3.53
CA SER A 118 2.35 5.49 4.57
C SER A 118 3.24 4.34 4.08
N GLU A 119 4.00 3.75 4.99
CA GLU A 119 4.77 2.53 4.69
C GLU A 119 3.86 1.35 4.32
N ALA A 120 2.68 1.24 4.93
CA ALA A 120 1.70 0.21 4.60
C ALA A 120 1.21 0.33 3.16
N PHE A 121 0.95 1.55 2.68
CA PHE A 121 0.60 1.79 1.28
C PHE A 121 1.77 1.47 0.34
N ALA A 122 2.98 1.88 0.71
CA ALA A 122 4.18 1.53 -0.06
C ALA A 122 4.40 0.01 -0.12
N ALA A 123 4.07 -0.74 0.94
CA ALA A 123 4.13 -2.21 0.93
C ALA A 123 3.04 -2.81 0.04
N ALA A 124 1.79 -2.34 0.18
CA ALA A 124 0.65 -2.83 -0.59
C ALA A 124 0.79 -2.59 -2.10
N SER A 125 1.53 -1.54 -2.49
CA SER A 125 1.67 -1.07 -3.88
C SER A 125 2.76 -1.76 -4.71
N ARG A 126 3.53 -2.70 -4.15
CA ARG A 126 4.64 -3.41 -4.84
C ARG A 126 4.20 -4.69 -5.56
#